data_AF-A0A2B4EK37-F1
#
_entry.id   AF-A0A2B4EK37-F1
#
_cell.length_a   1.000
_cell.length_b   1.000
_cell.length_c   1.000
_cell.angle_alpha   90.00
_cell.angle_beta   90.00
_cell.angle_gamma   90.00
#
_symmetry.space_group_name_H-M   'P 1'
#
loop_
_entity.id
_entity.type
_entity.pdbx_description
1 polymer ?
#
loop_
_entity_poly.entity_id
_entity_poly.type
_entity_poly.pdbx_seq_one_letter_code
_entity_poly.pdbx_strand_id
1 'polypeptide(L)'
;MLDGYIHQLVMNKQAFAQQMQDPLKVLETNLQAESINHVVFFGVHPENDYHILSSIYYYFYSNQISSPEVTYCYYGDEAKLTFEVNWQNIIDNVYPKTVEYAKNITINYLDSKSILKTYF
;
A
#
# COMPACT_ATOMS: atom_id res chain seq x y z
N MET A 1 30.36 -11.54 27.10
CA MET A 1 31.21 -10.83 26.10
C MET A 1 31.27 -11.55 24.75
N LEU A 2 31.27 -12.89 24.70
CA LEU A 2 31.28 -13.65 23.44
C LEU A 2 29.97 -13.52 22.64
N ASP A 3 28.82 -13.49 23.33
CA ASP A 3 27.49 -13.42 22.68
C ASP A 3 27.24 -12.11 21.92
N GLY A 4 27.75 -10.98 22.43
CA GLY A 4 27.65 -9.68 21.75
C GLY A 4 28.45 -9.65 20.45
N TYR A 5 29.62 -10.31 20.42
CA TYR A 5 30.45 -10.44 19.23
C TYR A 5 29.83 -11.38 18.19
N ILE A 6 29.26 -12.52 18.63
CA ILE A 6 28.55 -13.44 17.73
C ILE A 6 27.30 -12.77 17.16
N HIS A 7 26.55 -12.01 17.98
CA HIS A 7 25.38 -11.29 17.52
C HIS A 7 25.73 -10.22 16.47
N GLN A 8 26.80 -9.45 16.69
CA GLN A 8 27.30 -8.48 15.70
C GLN A 8 27.82 -9.15 14.42
N LEU A 9 28.49 -10.30 14.50
CA LEU A 9 28.98 -11.05 13.34
C LEU A 9 27.84 -11.64 12.49
N VAL A 10 26.80 -12.16 13.14
CA VAL A 10 25.60 -12.70 12.46
C VAL A 10 24.81 -11.57 11.82
N MET A 11 24.60 -10.45 12.52
CA MET A 11 23.92 -9.29 11.98
C MET A 11 24.72 -8.63 10.85
N ASN A 12 26.04 -8.50 10.97
CA ASN A 12 26.88 -7.90 9.91
C ASN A 12 26.94 -8.75 8.63
N LYS A 13 26.81 -10.09 8.73
CA LYS A 13 26.85 -10.97 7.54
C LYS A 13 25.49 -11.17 6.86
N GLN A 14 24.39 -11.14 7.60
CA GLN A 14 23.05 -11.36 7.03
C GLN A 14 22.28 -10.06 6.75
N ALA A 15 22.53 -8.96 7.49
CA ALA A 15 21.79 -7.71 7.31
C ALA A 15 22.35 -6.79 6.21
N PHE A 16 23.59 -7.01 5.75
CA PHE A 16 24.26 -6.14 4.76
C PHE A 16 24.45 -6.76 3.37
N ALA A 17 24.01 -8.00 3.14
CA ALA A 17 24.12 -8.63 1.82
C ALA A 17 22.94 -8.28 0.89
N GLN A 18 21.80 -7.87 1.44
CA GLN A 18 20.73 -7.29 0.64
C GLN A 18 20.96 -5.79 0.57
N GLN A 19 21.19 -5.28 -0.65
CA GLN A 19 21.12 -3.86 -0.92
C GLN A 19 19.78 -3.35 -0.35
N MET A 20 19.81 -2.35 0.52
CA MET A 20 18.59 -1.73 1.04
C MET A 20 17.85 -1.14 -0.15
N GLN A 21 16.82 -1.85 -0.62
CA GLN A 21 15.98 -1.39 -1.71
C GLN A 21 14.88 -0.52 -1.10
N ASP A 22 14.59 0.60 -1.76
CA ASP A 22 13.43 1.41 -1.44
C ASP A 22 12.16 0.56 -1.69
N PRO A 23 11.38 0.23 -0.64
CA PRO A 23 10.21 -0.63 -0.77
C PRO A 23 9.18 -0.07 -1.76
N LEU A 24 9.07 1.25 -1.88
CA LEU A 24 8.15 1.88 -2.84
C LEU A 24 8.65 1.69 -4.26
N LYS A 25 9.95 1.77 -4.50
CA LYS A 25 10.55 1.53 -5.82
C LYS A 25 10.37 0.08 -6.27
N VAL A 26 10.50 -0.86 -5.34
CA VAL A 26 10.25 -2.30 -5.60
C VAL A 26 8.78 -2.52 -5.94
N LEU A 27 7.88 -1.91 -5.17
CA LEU A 27 6.44 -1.96 -5.41
C LEU A 27 6.08 -1.41 -6.80
N GLU A 28 6.54 -0.21 -7.13
CA GLU A 28 6.31 0.42 -8.44
C GLU A 28 6.81 -0.45 -9.59
N THR A 29 8.03 -1.00 -9.46
CA THR A 29 8.63 -1.87 -10.48
C THR A 29 7.78 -3.12 -10.72
N ASN A 30 7.31 -3.76 -9.64
CA ASN A 30 6.52 -4.99 -9.74
C ASN A 30 5.10 -4.72 -10.29
N LEU A 31 4.48 -3.62 -9.90
CA LEU A 31 3.17 -3.23 -10.41
C LEU A 31 3.22 -3.02 -11.94
N GLN A 32 4.27 -2.34 -12.42
CA GLN A 32 4.48 -2.09 -13.85
C GLN A 32 4.73 -3.39 -14.64
N ALA A 33 5.56 -4.30 -14.10
CA ALA A 33 5.90 -5.54 -14.78
C ALA A 33 4.67 -6.45 -15.00
N GLU A 34 3.76 -6.48 -14.02
CA GLU A 34 2.61 -7.40 -13.99
C GLU A 34 1.31 -6.75 -14.48
N SER A 35 1.35 -5.50 -14.96
CA SER A 35 0.15 -4.76 -15.41
C SER A 35 -0.99 -4.78 -14.40
N ILE A 36 -0.66 -4.63 -13.11
CA ILE A 36 -1.63 -4.71 -12.02
C ILE A 36 -2.64 -3.57 -12.15
N ASN A 37 -3.92 -3.89 -12.11
CA ASN A 37 -5.01 -2.92 -12.07
C ASN A 37 -5.83 -2.98 -10.77
N HIS A 38 -5.74 -4.07 -9.99
CA HIS A 38 -6.47 -4.23 -8.74
C HIS A 38 -5.50 -4.46 -7.58
N VAL A 39 -5.58 -3.60 -6.56
CA VAL A 39 -4.79 -3.72 -5.33
C VAL A 39 -5.72 -4.00 -4.15
N VAL A 40 -5.39 -5.00 -3.34
CA VAL A 40 -6.13 -5.35 -2.13
C VAL A 40 -5.25 -5.07 -0.90
N PHE A 41 -5.75 -4.23 -0.01
CA PHE A 41 -5.07 -3.85 1.23
C PHE A 41 -5.64 -4.61 2.42
N PHE A 42 -4.77 -5.34 3.10
CA PHE A 42 -5.05 -5.95 4.41
C PHE A 42 -4.15 -5.32 5.46
N GLY A 43 -4.73 -4.90 6.59
CA GLY A 43 -3.96 -4.46 7.77
C GLY A 43 -3.20 -3.13 7.62
N VAL A 44 -3.46 -2.37 6.54
CA VAL A 44 -2.89 -1.03 6.36
C VAL A 44 -3.46 -0.08 7.41
N HIS A 45 -2.61 0.74 8.02
CA HIS A 45 -3.01 1.89 8.84
C HIS A 45 -2.96 3.14 7.96
N PRO A 46 -4.10 3.63 7.43
CA PRO A 46 -4.08 4.69 6.42
C PRO A 46 -3.42 6.00 6.90
N GLU A 47 -3.37 6.22 8.22
CA GLU A 47 -2.69 7.36 8.86
C GLU A 47 -1.17 7.30 8.75
N ASN A 48 -0.59 6.09 8.87
CA ASN A 48 0.86 5.88 8.90
C ASN A 48 1.39 5.48 7.53
N ASP A 49 0.56 4.80 6.72
CA ASP A 49 0.93 4.19 5.46
C ASP A 49 0.53 5.04 4.25
N TYR A 50 0.34 6.36 4.47
CA TYR A 50 -0.06 7.32 3.45
C TYR A 50 0.80 7.25 2.19
N HIS A 51 2.12 7.07 2.35
CA HIS A 51 3.06 6.99 1.23
C HIS A 51 2.80 5.78 0.32
N ILE A 52 2.34 4.66 0.89
CA ILE A 52 1.99 3.46 0.10
C ILE A 52 0.74 3.76 -0.74
N LEU A 53 -0.30 4.34 -0.13
CA LEU A 53 -1.53 4.72 -0.83
C LEU A 53 -1.24 5.72 -1.97
N SER A 54 -0.41 6.72 -1.68
CA SER A 54 0.03 7.74 -2.64
C SER A 54 0.81 7.12 -3.80
N SER A 55 1.72 6.17 -3.54
CA SER A 55 2.46 5.47 -4.59
C SER A 55 1.57 4.58 -5.46
N ILE A 56 0.60 3.86 -4.88
CA ILE A 56 -0.38 3.10 -5.67
C ILE A 56 -1.20 4.02 -6.58
N TYR A 57 -1.69 5.12 -6.03
CA TYR A 57 -2.41 6.12 -6.82
C TYR A 57 -1.54 6.67 -7.96
N TYR A 58 -0.30 7.05 -7.66
CA TYR A 58 0.65 7.55 -8.64
C TYR A 58 0.95 6.53 -9.73
N TYR A 59 1.10 5.24 -9.37
CA TYR A 59 1.28 4.17 -10.34
C TYR A 59 0.09 4.08 -11.31
N PHE A 60 -1.15 4.05 -10.80
CA PHE A 60 -2.34 4.02 -11.64
C PHE A 60 -2.38 5.21 -12.60
N TYR A 61 -2.22 6.42 -12.06
CA TYR A 61 -2.27 7.65 -12.85
C TYR A 61 -1.13 7.74 -13.87
N SER A 62 0.12 7.53 -13.46
CA SER A 62 1.28 7.68 -14.35
C SER A 62 1.27 6.70 -15.52
N ASN A 63 0.72 5.51 -15.31
CA ASN A 63 0.60 4.47 -16.33
C ASN A 63 -0.75 4.48 -17.06
N GLN A 64 -1.65 5.40 -16.71
CA GLN A 64 -3.00 5.50 -17.28
C GLN A 64 -3.74 4.16 -17.25
N ILE A 65 -3.62 3.44 -16.13
CA ILE A 65 -4.24 2.13 -15.97
C ILE A 65 -5.75 2.26 -16.20
N SER A 66 -6.31 1.37 -17.02
CA SER A 66 -7.73 1.33 -17.34
C SER A 66 -8.51 0.57 -16.27
N SER A 67 -9.62 1.15 -15.80
CA SER A 67 -10.49 0.56 -14.76
C SER A 67 -9.71 0.06 -13.53
N PRO A 68 -8.88 0.91 -12.90
CA PRO A 68 -8.16 0.50 -11.70
C PRO A 68 -9.12 0.30 -10.53
N GLU A 69 -8.77 -0.64 -9.66
CA GLU A 69 -9.56 -1.01 -8.49
C GLU A 69 -8.68 -1.04 -7.24
N VAL A 70 -9.26 -0.60 -6.13
CA VAL A 70 -8.68 -0.73 -4.80
C VAL A 70 -9.70 -1.38 -3.91
N THR A 71 -9.31 -2.42 -3.17
CA THR A 71 -10.14 -3.00 -2.12
C THR A 71 -9.46 -2.81 -0.78
N TYR A 72 -10.13 -2.13 0.13
CA TYR A 72 -9.65 -1.96 1.50
C TYR A 72 -10.42 -2.88 2.46
N CYS A 73 -9.69 -3.83 3.04
CA CYS A 73 -10.20 -4.75 4.04
C CYS A 73 -10.08 -4.11 5.43
N TYR A 74 -11.17 -3.51 5.90
CA TYR A 74 -11.19 -2.77 7.16
C TYR A 74 -11.61 -3.66 8.33
N TYR A 75 -11.07 -3.42 9.53
CA TYR A 75 -11.50 -4.09 10.76
C TYR A 75 -12.48 -3.24 11.58
N GLY A 76 -12.39 -1.91 11.52
CA GLY A 76 -13.32 -1.02 12.21
C GLY A 76 -13.83 0.05 11.26
N ASP A 77 -15.02 0.59 11.54
CA ASP A 77 -15.61 1.65 10.72
C ASP A 77 -14.76 2.92 10.75
N GLU A 78 -14.08 3.19 11.88
CA GLU A 78 -13.08 4.26 11.98
C GLU A 78 -11.95 4.07 10.96
N ALA A 79 -11.38 2.87 10.86
CA ALA A 79 -10.31 2.60 9.89
C ALA A 79 -10.78 2.78 8.44
N LYS A 80 -12.05 2.45 8.14
CA LYS A 80 -12.66 2.70 6.83
C LYS A 80 -12.77 4.19 6.54
N LEU A 81 -13.32 4.98 7.47
CA LEU A 81 -13.45 6.43 7.34
C LEU A 81 -12.08 7.09 7.16
N THR A 82 -11.09 6.66 7.94
CA THR A 82 -9.73 7.18 7.83
C THR A 82 -9.09 6.84 6.47
N PHE A 83 -9.38 5.67 5.90
CA PHE A 83 -8.96 5.36 4.52
C PHE A 83 -9.63 6.30 3.51
N GLU A 84 -10.95 6.48 3.59
CA GLU A 84 -11.71 7.37 2.70
C GLU A 84 -11.13 8.79 2.69
N VAL A 85 -10.89 9.35 3.89
CA VAL A 85 -10.32 10.68 4.05
C VAL A 85 -8.91 10.78 3.45
N ASN A 86 -8.05 9.80 3.73
CA ASN A 86 -6.68 9.81 3.22
C ASN A 86 -6.62 9.64 1.70
N TRP A 87 -7.46 8.75 1.14
CA TRP A 87 -7.56 8.54 -0.30
C TRP A 87 -8.03 9.82 -1.00
N GLN A 88 -9.06 10.47 -0.46
CA GLN A 88 -9.55 11.74 -0.99
C GLN A 88 -8.48 12.84 -0.90
N ASN A 89 -7.75 12.90 0.22
CA ASN A 89 -6.64 13.84 0.40
C ASN A 89 -5.51 13.64 -0.63
N ILE A 90 -5.20 12.39 -1.02
CA ILE A 90 -4.24 12.11 -2.11
C ILE A 90 -4.71 12.74 -3.42
N ILE A 91 -6.00 12.58 -3.74
CA ILE A 91 -6.59 13.11 -4.98
C ILE A 91 -6.61 14.65 -4.95
N ASP A 92 -7.11 15.24 -3.87
CA ASP A 92 -7.40 16.67 -3.83
C ASP A 92 -6.16 17.52 -3.57
N ASN A 93 -5.23 17.04 -2.74
CA ASN A 93 -4.12 17.86 -2.24
C ASN A 93 -2.75 17.43 -2.76
N VAL A 94 -2.50 16.13 -2.95
CA VAL A 94 -1.19 15.66 -3.45
C VAL A 94 -1.16 15.62 -4.98
N TYR A 95 -2.24 15.18 -5.61
CA TYR A 95 -2.36 15.13 -7.07
C TYR A 95 -3.57 15.91 -7.59
N PRO A 96 -3.73 17.21 -7.29
CA PRO A 96 -4.94 17.99 -7.62
C PRO A 96 -5.31 18.03 -9.11
N LYS A 97 -4.36 17.74 -10.00
CA LYS A 97 -4.56 17.75 -11.46
C LYS A 97 -5.12 16.43 -12.01
N THR A 98 -5.31 15.43 -11.15
CA THR A 98 -5.66 14.06 -11.56
C THR A 98 -7.07 13.66 -11.14
N VAL A 99 -7.87 14.61 -10.63
CA VAL A 99 -9.26 14.40 -10.18
C VAL A 99 -10.13 13.73 -11.24
N GLU A 100 -9.98 14.10 -12.52
CA GLU A 100 -10.75 13.48 -13.59
C GLU A 100 -10.37 12.01 -13.81
N TYR A 101 -9.07 11.69 -13.74
CA TYR A 101 -8.60 10.31 -13.75
C TYR A 101 -9.12 9.55 -12.52
N ALA A 102 -9.08 10.16 -11.34
CA ALA A 102 -9.50 9.52 -10.09
C ALA A 102 -10.92 8.95 -10.13
N LYS A 103 -11.84 9.55 -10.91
CA LYS A 103 -13.21 9.07 -11.10
C LYS A 103 -13.31 7.68 -11.74
N ASN A 104 -12.25 7.24 -12.44
CA ASN A 104 -12.20 5.91 -13.03
C ASN A 104 -11.82 4.81 -12.02
N ILE A 105 -11.32 5.20 -10.83
CA ILE A 105 -10.82 4.26 -9.83
C ILE A 105 -12.00 3.77 -9.00
N THR A 106 -12.24 2.46 -9.02
CA THR A 106 -13.26 1.83 -8.18
C THR A 106 -12.68 1.52 -6.80
N ILE A 107 -13.30 2.04 -5.75
CA ILE A 107 -12.91 1.77 -4.37
C ILE A 107 -13.95 0.86 -3.71
N ASN A 108 -13.52 -0.34 -3.33
CA ASN A 108 -14.31 -1.35 -2.66
C ASN A 108 -13.92 -1.45 -1.18
N TYR A 109 -14.89 -1.74 -0.32
CA TYR A 109 -14.67 -1.92 1.11
C TYR A 109 -15.15 -3.28 1.54
N LEU A 110 -14.32 -3.99 2.31
CA LEU A 110 -14.64 -5.32 2.80
C LEU A 110 -14.45 -5.38 4.32
N ASP A 111 -15.50 -5.76 5.05
CA ASP A 111 -15.40 -5.97 6.49
C ASP A 111 -14.59 -7.25 6.76
N SER A 112 -13.36 -7.07 7.21
CA SER A 112 -12.47 -8.19 7.52
C SER A 112 -13.00 -9.10 8.63
N LYS A 113 -13.86 -8.62 9.54
CA LYS A 113 -14.52 -9.48 10.54
C LYS A 113 -15.41 -10.52 9.88
N SER A 114 -16.07 -10.17 8.77
CA SER A 114 -16.92 -11.11 8.04
C SER A 114 -16.11 -12.26 7.44
N ILE A 115 -14.91 -11.96 6.95
CA ILE A 115 -13.96 -12.96 6.44
C ILE A 115 -13.49 -13.83 7.60
N LEU A 116 -13.02 -13.22 8.69
CA LEU A 116 -12.49 -13.95 9.84
C LEU A 116 -13.53 -14.93 10.39
N LYS A 117 -14.77 -14.49 10.60
CA LYS A 117 -15.89 -15.36 11.05
C LYS A 117 -16.19 -16.53 10.11
N THR A 118 -15.84 -16.41 8.83
CA THR A 118 -16.13 -17.44 7.83
C THR A 118 -15.07 -18.54 7.84
N TYR A 119 -13.81 -18.20 8.14
CA TYR A 119 -12.67 -19.09 7.95
C TYR A 119 -11.94 -19.48 9.24
N PHE A 120 -12.20 -18.81 10.37
CA PHE A 120 -11.58 -19.04 11.67
C PHE A 120 -12.65 -19.09 12.78
#